data_AF-A0A0G1MVU1-F1
#
_entry.id   AF-A0A0G1MVU1-F1
#
_cell.length_a   1.000
_cell.length_b   1.000
_cell.length_c   1.000
_cell.angle_alpha   90.00
_cell.angle_beta   90.00
_cell.angle_gamma   90.00
#
_symmetry.space_group_name_H-M   'P 1'
#
loop_
_entity.id
_entity.type
_entity.pdbx_description
1 polymer ?
#
loop_
_entity_poly.entity_id
_entity_poly.type
_entity_poly.pdbx_seq_one_letter_code
_entity_poly.pdbx_strand_id
1 'polypeptide(L)'
;MTGALIAHRADIYREHVEAKLEKGMVVIANRGEPATLAYQTARKEIGMEEVWSMHRESGIRKPGLVVLTICSPNIAADREKTDSSYARREREGGGGLSGKITRESGLKNNEMLERRRKIHKQYILAGRFLREKGTPVLTLDTEKMNVDEEANLALTFAGLDR
;
A
#
# COMPACT_ATOMS: atom_id res chain seq x y z
N MET A 1 7.84 1.97 18.63
CA MET A 1 7.64 0.76 17.79
C MET A 1 7.63 1.07 16.28
N THR A 2 7.36 2.31 15.87
CA THR A 2 7.24 2.78 14.47
C THR A 2 8.50 2.55 13.62
N GLY A 3 9.69 2.86 14.16
CA GLY A 3 10.95 2.71 13.44
C GLY A 3 11.35 1.27 13.11
N ALA A 4 10.99 0.30 13.96
CA ALA A 4 11.32 -1.11 13.74
C ALA A 4 10.59 -1.70 12.52
N LEU A 5 9.34 -1.28 12.28
CA LEU A 5 8.58 -1.73 11.11
C LEU A 5 9.12 -1.12 9.81
N ILE A 6 9.54 0.14 9.86
CA ILE A 6 10.14 0.84 8.71
C ILE A 6 11.46 0.18 8.33
N ALA A 7 12.32 -0.11 9.31
CA ALA A 7 13.58 -0.83 9.09
C ALA A 7 13.36 -2.22 8.48
N HIS A 8 12.43 -3.00 9.04
CA HIS A 8 12.10 -4.33 8.50
C HIS A 8 11.59 -4.27 7.05
N ARG A 9 10.78 -3.25 6.70
CA ARG A 9 10.35 -3.05 5.30
C ARG A 9 11.50 -2.65 4.40
N ALA A 10 12.46 -1.88 4.88
CA ALA A 10 13.66 -1.53 4.12
C ALA A 10 14.50 -2.77 3.81
N ASP A 11 14.64 -3.69 4.76
CA ASP A 11 15.38 -4.94 4.55
C ASP A 11 14.72 -5.80 3.47
N ILE A 12 13.40 -6.02 3.54
CA ILE A 12 12.63 -6.74 2.51
C ILE A 12 12.78 -6.07 1.15
N TYR A 13 12.71 -4.74 1.10
CA TYR A 13 12.82 -3.97 -0.14
C TYR A 13 14.21 -4.14 -0.76
N ARG A 14 15.27 -4.06 0.05
CA ARG A 14 16.64 -4.24 -0.41
C ARG A 14 16.89 -5.66 -0.94
N GLU A 15 16.40 -6.66 -0.22
CA GLU A 15 16.61 -8.06 -0.60
C GLU A 15 15.88 -8.44 -1.90
N HIS A 16 14.64 -7.99 -2.06
CA HIS A 16 13.77 -8.51 -3.13
C HIS A 16 13.48 -7.54 -4.28
N VAL A 17 13.59 -6.23 -4.04
CA VAL A 17 13.29 -5.20 -5.04
C VAL A 17 14.57 -4.67 -5.65
N GLU A 18 15.48 -4.15 -4.84
CA GLU A 18 16.73 -3.51 -5.30
C GLU A 18 17.57 -4.45 -6.17
N ALA A 19 17.78 -5.69 -5.71
CA ALA A 19 18.54 -6.71 -6.44
C ALA A 19 17.92 -7.08 -7.81
N LYS A 20 16.61 -6.91 -8.00
CA LYS A 20 15.93 -7.14 -9.28
C LYS A 20 15.98 -5.90 -10.18
N LEU A 21 15.86 -4.71 -9.59
CA LEU A 21 16.00 -3.45 -10.33
C LEU A 21 17.41 -3.30 -10.92
N GLU A 22 18.45 -3.71 -10.19
CA GLU A 22 19.84 -3.70 -10.70
C GLU A 22 20.05 -4.62 -11.91
N LYS A 23 19.21 -5.65 -12.06
CA LYS A 23 19.19 -6.54 -13.23
C LYS A 23 18.34 -6.00 -14.39
N GLY A 24 17.86 -4.76 -14.29
CA GLY A 24 17.02 -4.12 -15.30
C GLY A 24 15.58 -4.65 -15.34
N MET A 25 15.12 -5.33 -14.29
CA MET A 25 13.76 -5.88 -14.25
C MET A 25 12.75 -4.84 -13.76
N VAL A 26 11.51 -4.94 -14.25
CA VAL A 26 10.35 -4.26 -13.65
C VAL A 26 9.87 -5.04 -12.43
N VAL A 27 9.64 -4.35 -11.32
CA VAL A 27 9.17 -4.97 -10.07
C VAL A 27 7.86 -4.33 -9.61
N ILE A 28 6.85 -5.17 -9.41
CA ILE A 28 5.57 -4.76 -8.80
C ILE A 28 5.62 -5.08 -7.30
N ALA A 29 5.73 -4.05 -6.47
CA ALA A 29 5.72 -4.18 -5.02
C ALA A 29 4.30 -3.99 -4.47
N ASN A 30 3.61 -5.10 -4.16
CA ASN A 30 2.31 -5.05 -3.50
C ASN A 30 2.46 -4.48 -2.08
N ARG A 31 1.75 -3.40 -1.76
CA ARG A 31 1.86 -2.64 -0.49
C ARG A 31 3.23 -1.99 -0.25
N GLY A 32 3.80 -1.38 -1.29
CA GLY A 32 5.02 -0.57 -1.21
C GLY A 32 4.89 0.70 -0.35
N GLU A 33 5.69 1.73 -0.68
CA GLU A 33 5.82 2.98 0.09
C GLU A 33 4.49 3.66 0.51
N PRO A 34 3.45 3.74 -0.34
CA PRO A 34 2.17 4.35 0.06
C PRO A 34 1.52 3.65 1.25
N ALA A 35 1.70 2.33 1.39
CA ALA A 35 1.16 1.59 2.52
C ALA A 35 1.89 1.93 3.81
N THR A 36 3.23 2.07 3.79
CA THR A 36 3.96 2.48 5.00
C THR A 36 3.50 3.86 5.43
N LEU A 37 3.45 4.82 4.50
CA LEU A 37 2.96 6.17 4.75
C LEU A 37 1.57 6.13 5.37
N ALA A 38 0.60 5.51 4.69
CA ALA A 38 -0.78 5.53 5.13
C ALA A 38 -0.99 4.87 6.51
N TYR A 39 -0.34 3.74 6.79
CA TYR A 39 -0.52 3.03 8.05
C TYR A 39 0.24 3.67 9.21
N GLN A 40 1.48 4.13 9.00
CA GLN A 40 2.27 4.72 10.07
C GLN A 40 1.75 6.10 10.46
N THR A 41 1.25 6.88 9.52
CA THR A 41 0.74 8.24 9.81
C THR A 41 -0.73 8.27 10.22
N ALA A 42 -1.45 7.13 10.17
CA ALA A 42 -2.87 7.07 10.55
C ALA A 42 -3.15 7.45 12.00
N ARG A 43 -2.20 7.16 12.91
CA ARG A 43 -2.30 7.54 14.33
C ARG A 43 -1.77 8.95 14.61
N LYS A 44 -1.18 9.62 13.61
CA LYS A 44 -0.51 10.94 13.73
C LYS A 44 0.63 11.00 14.76
N GLU A 45 1.19 9.86 15.13
CA GLU A 45 2.36 9.76 16.01
C GLU A 45 3.67 10.10 15.24
N ILE A 46 3.64 9.98 13.92
CA ILE A 46 4.74 10.27 13.00
C ILE A 46 4.19 10.97 11.74
N GLY A 47 4.94 11.90 11.17
CA GLY A 47 4.57 12.62 9.95
C GLY A 47 4.92 11.88 8.65
N MET A 48 4.24 12.21 7.54
CA MET A 48 4.58 11.62 6.22
C MET A 48 5.98 12.00 5.76
N GLU A 49 6.42 13.23 6.03
CA GLU A 49 7.77 13.68 5.72
C GLU A 49 8.83 12.86 6.47
N GLU A 50 8.59 12.60 7.75
CA GLU A 50 9.51 11.82 8.59
C GLU A 50 9.62 10.37 8.10
N VAL A 51 8.48 9.70 7.85
CA VAL A 51 8.47 8.34 7.27
C VAL A 51 9.17 8.31 5.91
N TRP A 52 8.93 9.32 5.07
CA TRP A 52 9.58 9.45 3.77
C TRP A 52 11.10 9.58 3.89
N SER A 53 11.59 10.48 4.74
CA SER A 53 13.03 10.66 4.98
C SER A 53 13.68 9.37 5.48
N MET A 54 13.05 8.67 6.43
CA MET A 54 13.54 7.38 6.93
C MET A 54 13.71 6.33 5.81
N HIS A 55 12.79 6.28 4.85
CA HIS A 55 12.94 5.38 3.69
C HIS A 55 14.13 5.76 2.82
N ARG A 56 14.33 7.06 2.55
CA ARG A 56 15.46 7.55 1.75
C ARG A 56 16.78 7.22 2.43
N GLU A 57 16.89 7.50 3.73
CA GLU A 57 18.06 7.19 4.57
C GLU A 57 18.35 5.68 4.63
N SER A 58 17.30 4.86 4.58
CA SER A 58 17.44 3.39 4.54
C SER A 58 17.79 2.83 3.14
N GLY A 59 17.95 3.69 2.14
CA GLY A 59 18.33 3.31 0.78
C GLY A 59 17.22 2.66 -0.06
N ILE A 60 15.96 2.73 0.37
CA ILE A 60 14.82 2.35 -0.47
C ILE A 60 14.80 3.34 -1.64
N ARG A 61 14.74 2.94 -2.92
CA ARG A 61 14.59 3.90 -4.04
C ARG A 61 13.17 4.48 -4.15
N LYS A 62 13.04 5.64 -4.81
CA LYS A 62 11.73 6.24 -5.08
C LYS A 62 11.02 5.38 -6.13
N PRO A 63 9.73 5.05 -5.96
CA PRO A 63 8.98 4.31 -6.97
C PRO A 63 8.95 5.06 -8.31
N GLY A 64 9.05 4.32 -9.42
CA GLY A 64 8.84 4.89 -10.75
C GLY A 64 7.37 5.22 -11.04
N LEU A 65 6.47 4.44 -10.45
CA LEU A 65 5.02 4.63 -10.51
C LEU A 65 4.39 4.08 -9.23
N VAL A 66 3.39 4.78 -8.72
CA VAL A 66 2.47 4.28 -7.70
C VAL A 66 1.08 4.13 -8.28
N VAL A 67 0.51 2.94 -8.13
CA VAL A 67 -0.90 2.67 -8.44
C VAL A 67 -1.66 2.53 -7.13
N LEU A 68 -2.59 3.45 -6.87
CA LEU A 68 -3.49 3.39 -5.73
C LEU A 68 -4.84 2.82 -6.17
N THR A 69 -5.16 1.61 -5.74
CA THR A 69 -6.48 1.02 -5.91
C THR A 69 -7.38 1.41 -4.74
N ILE A 70 -8.49 2.08 -5.04
CA ILE A 70 -9.38 2.66 -4.04
C ILE A 70 -10.78 2.04 -4.18
N CYS A 71 -11.44 1.79 -3.06
CA CYS A 71 -12.88 1.54 -2.96
C CYS A 71 -13.42 2.15 -1.67
N SER A 72 -14.72 2.35 -1.62
CA SER A 72 -15.44 2.79 -0.43
C SER A 72 -15.13 1.86 0.76
N PRO A 73 -14.95 2.41 1.97
CA PRO A 73 -14.68 1.61 3.16
C PRO A 73 -15.72 0.53 3.45
N ASN A 74 -16.98 0.74 3.03
CA ASN A 74 -18.05 -0.22 3.17
C ASN A 74 -17.84 -1.43 2.24
N ILE A 75 -17.58 -1.19 0.95
CA ILE A 75 -17.28 -2.26 -0.01
C ILE A 75 -16.00 -3.03 0.40
N ALA A 76 -14.97 -2.32 0.87
CA ALA A 76 -13.78 -2.98 1.40
C ALA A 76 -14.10 -3.90 2.59
N ALA A 77 -15.00 -3.48 3.49
CA ALA A 77 -15.43 -4.29 4.63
C ALA A 77 -16.28 -5.49 4.19
N ASP A 78 -17.13 -5.33 3.18
CA ASP A 78 -17.99 -6.41 2.69
C ASP A 78 -17.20 -7.46 1.90
N ARG A 79 -16.24 -7.04 1.07
CA ARG A 79 -15.29 -7.94 0.38
C ARG A 79 -14.51 -8.81 1.37
N GLU A 80 -14.12 -8.27 2.52
CA GLU A 80 -13.41 -9.03 3.56
C GLU A 80 -14.30 -10.07 4.27
N LYS A 81 -15.62 -9.83 4.35
CA LYS A 81 -16.57 -10.81 4.91
C LYS A 81 -16.84 -11.95 3.94
N THR A 82 -16.94 -11.65 2.64
CA THR A 82 -17.26 -12.63 1.60
C THR A 82 -16.05 -13.44 1.16
N ASP A 83 -14.84 -12.92 1.29
CA ASP A 83 -13.62 -13.61 0.88
C ASP A 83 -13.10 -14.60 1.94
N SER A 84 -13.92 -15.64 2.19
CA SER A 84 -13.56 -16.80 3.00
C SER A 84 -12.36 -17.57 2.42
N SER A 85 -12.12 -17.46 1.10
CA SER A 85 -11.03 -18.13 0.39
C SER A 85 -9.68 -17.43 0.60
N TYR A 86 -9.64 -16.10 0.67
CA TYR A 86 -8.44 -15.32 0.93
C TYR A 86 -8.06 -15.37 2.42
N ALA A 87 -9.06 -15.30 3.31
CA ALA A 87 -8.85 -15.51 4.74
C ALA A 87 -8.34 -16.92 5.07
N ARG A 88 -8.73 -17.93 4.28
CA ARG A 88 -8.22 -19.30 4.37
C ARG A 88 -6.79 -19.42 3.83
N ARG A 89 -6.50 -18.86 2.64
CA ARG A 89 -5.15 -18.84 2.05
C ARG A 89 -4.12 -18.05 2.87
N GLU A 90 -4.49 -16.93 3.50
CA GLU A 90 -3.58 -16.20 4.42
C GLU A 90 -3.29 -16.97 5.72
N ARG A 91 -4.24 -17.82 6.20
CA ARG A 91 -4.03 -18.69 7.37
C ARG A 91 -3.19 -19.92 7.05
N GLU A 92 -3.42 -20.53 5.90
CA GLU A 92 -2.67 -21.70 5.42
C GLU A 92 -1.24 -21.32 4.95
N GLY A 93 -1.04 -20.09 4.45
CA GLY A 93 0.26 -19.57 3.99
C GLY A 93 1.10 -18.82 5.04
N GLY A 94 0.67 -18.77 6.30
CA GLY A 94 1.52 -18.33 7.43
C GLY A 94 1.96 -16.86 7.47
N GLY A 95 1.49 -15.95 6.60
CA GLY A 95 2.14 -14.63 6.44
C GLY A 95 1.22 -13.43 6.16
N GLY A 96 -0.10 -13.58 6.24
CA GLY A 96 -1.03 -12.51 5.92
C GLY A 96 -1.03 -11.33 6.89
N LEU A 97 -0.23 -10.29 6.63
CA LEU A 97 -0.24 -9.04 7.40
C LEU A 97 -1.48 -8.17 7.10
N SER A 98 -2.23 -8.47 6.03
CA SER A 98 -3.36 -7.69 5.52
C SER A 98 -4.55 -7.63 6.48
N GLY A 99 -5.06 -8.80 6.88
CA GLY A 99 -6.20 -8.89 7.78
C GLY A 99 -5.86 -8.48 9.21
N LYS A 100 -4.62 -8.78 9.66
CA LYS A 100 -4.17 -8.55 11.04
C LYS A 100 -3.94 -7.08 11.39
N ILE A 101 -3.43 -6.26 10.45
CA ILE A 101 -3.18 -4.83 10.71
C ILE A 101 -4.50 -4.04 10.80
N THR A 102 -5.54 -4.49 10.07
CA THR A 102 -6.85 -3.85 10.11
C THR A 102 -7.68 -4.34 11.29
N ARG A 103 -7.62 -5.64 11.63
CA ARG A 103 -8.28 -6.27 12.79
C ARG A 103 -7.40 -6.19 14.02
N GLU A 104 -7.46 -5.04 14.71
CA GLU A 104 -6.93 -4.96 16.07
C GLU A 104 -7.87 -5.75 16.99
N SER A 105 -7.34 -6.74 17.70
CA SER A 105 -8.09 -7.60 18.62
C SER A 105 -8.83 -6.73 19.64
N GLY A 106 -10.16 -6.89 19.72
CA GLY A 106 -11.00 -6.18 20.70
C GLY A 106 -11.83 -5.00 20.16
N LEU A 107 -11.63 -4.59 18.90
CA LEU A 107 -12.48 -3.55 18.30
C LEU A 107 -13.84 -4.10 17.85
N LYS A 108 -14.91 -3.36 18.16
CA LYS A 108 -16.26 -3.63 17.64
C LYS A 108 -16.33 -3.29 16.14
N ASN A 109 -17.31 -3.86 15.43
CA ASN A 109 -17.50 -3.64 13.99
C ASN A 109 -17.55 -2.15 13.59
N ASN A 110 -18.15 -1.29 14.41
CA ASN A 110 -18.23 0.15 14.14
C ASN A 110 -16.86 0.85 14.27
N GLU A 111 -16.07 0.49 15.28
CA GLU A 111 -14.72 1.05 15.50
C GLU A 111 -13.75 0.57 14.40
N MET A 112 -13.91 -0.68 13.96
CA MET A 112 -13.22 -1.24 12.80
C MET A 112 -13.51 -0.46 11.52
N LEU A 113 -14.78 -0.10 11.28
CA LEU A 113 -15.16 0.70 10.12
C LEU A 113 -14.61 2.13 10.20
N GLU A 114 -14.61 2.74 11.39
CA GLU A 114 -14.01 4.06 11.59
C GLU A 114 -12.50 4.04 11.34
N ARG A 115 -11.78 3.02 11.83
CA ARG A 115 -10.36 2.80 11.54
C ARG A 115 -10.11 2.68 10.04
N ARG A 116 -10.93 1.91 9.31
CA ARG A 116 -10.84 1.82 7.84
C ARG A 116 -11.03 3.16 7.17
N ARG A 117 -12.02 3.95 7.59
CA ARG A 117 -12.23 5.32 7.06
C ARG A 117 -11.01 6.20 7.31
N LYS A 118 -10.36 6.10 8.47
CA LYS A 118 -9.11 6.83 8.78
C LYS A 118 -7.97 6.40 7.85
N ILE A 119 -7.72 5.10 7.72
CA ILE A 119 -6.65 4.56 6.84
C ILE A 119 -6.92 4.92 5.37
N HIS A 120 -8.16 4.80 4.91
CA HIS A 120 -8.55 5.17 3.55
C HIS A 120 -8.23 6.64 3.26
N LYS A 121 -8.58 7.56 4.17
CA LYS A 121 -8.19 8.98 4.06
C LYS A 121 -6.68 9.15 4.01
N GLN A 122 -5.92 8.37 4.78
CA GLN A 122 -4.46 8.43 4.76
C GLN A 122 -3.85 7.93 3.45
N TYR A 123 -4.44 6.95 2.78
CA TYR A 123 -3.99 6.55 1.44
C TYR A 123 -4.15 7.68 0.41
N ILE A 124 -5.27 8.41 0.47
CA ILE A 124 -5.49 9.58 -0.40
C ILE A 124 -4.43 10.65 -0.10
N LEU A 125 -4.16 10.93 1.17
CA LEU A 125 -3.12 11.88 1.57
C LEU A 125 -1.72 11.43 1.14
N ALA A 126 -1.39 10.15 1.30
CA ALA A 126 -0.12 9.58 0.88
C ALA A 126 0.06 9.70 -0.64
N GLY A 127 -1.00 9.48 -1.43
CA GLY A 127 -0.98 9.70 -2.87
C GLY A 127 -0.68 11.15 -3.24
N ARG A 128 -1.30 12.13 -2.56
CA ARG A 128 -1.01 13.56 -2.78
C ARG A 128 0.42 13.92 -2.40
N PHE A 129 0.85 13.50 -1.23
CA PHE A 129 2.22 13.69 -0.74
C PHE A 129 3.27 13.13 -1.73
N LEU A 130 3.05 11.93 -2.26
CA LEU A 130 3.97 11.32 -3.22
C LEU A 130 4.01 12.07 -4.55
N ARG A 131 2.88 12.62 -5.02
CA ARG A 131 2.86 13.51 -6.20
C ARG A 131 3.69 14.78 -5.94
N GLU A 132 3.56 15.39 -4.77
CA GLU A 132 4.36 16.56 -4.36
C GLU A 132 5.86 16.24 -4.30
N LYS A 133 6.25 15.00 -3.96
CA LYS A 133 7.63 14.49 -4.05
C LYS A 133 8.07 14.11 -5.48
N GLY A 134 7.25 14.40 -6.49
CA GLY A 134 7.53 14.09 -7.89
C GLY A 134 7.49 12.59 -8.20
N THR A 135 6.67 11.82 -7.47
CA THR A 135 6.36 10.43 -7.81
C THR A 135 5.08 10.40 -8.66
N PRO A 136 5.09 9.78 -9.84
CA PRO A 136 3.86 9.60 -10.60
C PRO A 136 2.87 8.70 -9.83
N VAL A 137 1.62 9.15 -9.65
CA VAL A 137 0.59 8.41 -8.91
C VAL A 137 -0.70 8.29 -9.74
N LEU A 138 -0.99 7.07 -10.16
CA LEU A 138 -2.26 6.67 -10.77
C LEU A 138 -3.25 6.23 -9.69
N THR A 139 -4.50 6.65 -9.81
CA THR A 139 -5.55 6.31 -8.84
C THR A 139 -6.69 5.61 -9.57
N LEU A 140 -6.99 4.38 -9.16
CA LEU A 140 -7.97 3.50 -9.78
C LEU A 140 -9.15 3.27 -8.85
N ASP A 141 -10.36 3.58 -9.31
CA ASP A 141 -11.61 3.33 -8.58
C ASP A 141 -12.10 1.90 -8.86
N THR A 142 -11.83 0.99 -7.92
CA THR A 142 -12.15 -0.44 -8.06
C THR A 142 -13.66 -0.75 -7.97
N GLU A 143 -14.51 0.25 -7.77
CA GLU A 143 -15.97 0.10 -7.86
C GLU A 143 -16.49 0.37 -9.28
N LYS A 144 -15.70 1.05 -10.13
CA LYS A 144 -16.12 1.47 -11.47
C LYS A 144 -15.19 1.00 -12.58
N MET A 145 -14.00 0.50 -12.23
CA MET A 145 -12.98 0.19 -13.21
C MET A 145 -13.30 -1.04 -14.06
N ASN A 146 -12.88 -0.98 -15.33
CA ASN A 146 -12.62 -2.14 -16.16
C ASN A 146 -11.14 -2.55 -15.98
N VAL A 147 -10.90 -3.80 -15.57
CA VAL A 147 -9.55 -4.30 -15.26
C VAL A 147 -8.61 -4.17 -16.46
N ASP A 148 -9.08 -4.51 -17.65
CA ASP A 148 -8.24 -4.54 -18.85
C ASP A 148 -7.84 -3.13 -19.30
N GLU A 149 -8.79 -2.19 -19.26
CA GLU A 149 -8.55 -0.79 -19.60
C GLU A 149 -7.58 -0.13 -18.62
N GLU A 150 -7.76 -0.35 -17.31
CA GLU A 150 -6.88 0.24 -16.29
C GLU A 150 -5.49 -0.42 -16.26
N ALA A 151 -5.40 -1.71 -16.57
CA ALA A 151 -4.11 -2.37 -16.72
C ALA A 151 -3.31 -1.76 -17.88
N ASN A 152 -3.97 -1.53 -19.02
CA ASN A 152 -3.36 -0.83 -20.16
C ASN A 152 -2.95 0.60 -19.77
N LEU A 153 -3.81 1.35 -19.07
CA LEU A 153 -3.48 2.69 -18.58
C LEU A 153 -2.23 2.68 -17.69
N ALA A 154 -2.12 1.72 -16.77
CA ALA A 154 -0.95 1.58 -15.90
C ALA A 154 0.33 1.26 -16.67
N LEU A 155 0.25 0.41 -17.72
CA LEU A 155 1.38 0.08 -18.59
C LEU A 155 1.83 1.29 -19.42
N THR A 156 0.90 1.99 -20.08
CA THR A 156 1.19 3.22 -20.83
C THR A 156 1.79 4.29 -19.94
N PHE A 157 1.22 4.49 -18.75
CA PHE A 157 1.72 5.48 -17.81
C PHE A 157 3.11 5.13 -17.25
N ALA A 158 3.45 3.83 -17.20
CA ALA A 158 4.78 3.34 -16.86
C ALA A 158 5.77 3.37 -18.05
N GLY A 159 5.31 3.70 -19.27
CA GLY A 159 6.11 3.62 -20.49
C GLY A 159 6.49 2.19 -20.88
N LEU A 160 5.64 1.22 -20.52
CA LEU A 160 5.82 -0.22 -20.73
C LEU A 160 4.88 -0.80 -21.79
N ASP A 161 4.11 0.05 -22.48
CA ASP A 161 3.30 -0.32 -23.64
C ASP A 161 4.16 -0.37 -24.92
N ARG A 162 4.85 -1.49 -25.12
CA ARG A 162 5.56 -1.78 -26.38
C ARG A 162 5.20 -3.15 -26.91
#